data_AF-A0A8G0LA18-F1
#
_entry.id   AF-A0A8G0LA18-F1
#
_cell.length_a   1.000
_cell.length_b   1.000
_cell.length_c   1.000
_cell.angle_alpha   90.00
_cell.angle_beta   90.00
_cell.angle_gamma   90.00
#
_symmetry.space_group_name_H-M   'P 1'
#
loop_
_entity.id
_entity.type
_entity.pdbx_description
1 polymer ?
#
loop_
_entity_poly.entity_id
_entity_poly.type
_entity_poly.pdbx_seq_one_letter_code
_entity_poly.pdbx_strand_id
1 'polypeptide(L)'
;MNGHGDLNNTHAARATTILEVDPKYSNKSLAIDAHEDEASIREHYRPFLLPTATEDDWIANLELATTLKMVESEILDKKQDRLRILVLYGSLRNRSFSRLLAYEASRILFRLGCDVRVYDPAGLPQKDDVQHEHPKVQELRELSKWSDGHLWVSPEQHGNLTGLFKQQIDWIPLSSGSVRPTQGRTLAIAQVSGGSQSFNAVNSLRILGRWMRMFTIPNQSSVPKAYTQFTSEAEGSRMIPSSNRDRLVDCMEELVKYTIVMRPHFEVFGDRYSEREERRQKEAMKE
;
A
#
# COMPACT_ATOMS: atom_id res chain seq x y z
N MET A 1 -6.59 -46.70 -16.24
CA MET A 1 -5.75 -46.15 -15.16
C MET A 1 -6.06 -44.68 -15.10
N ASN A 2 -6.90 -44.29 -14.15
CA ASN A 2 -7.50 -42.97 -14.08
C ASN A 2 -6.50 -41.98 -13.47
N GLY A 3 -6.22 -40.88 -14.17
CA GLY A 3 -5.30 -39.81 -13.79
C GLY A 3 -5.74 -38.99 -12.56
N HIS A 4 -6.23 -39.63 -11.52
CA HIS A 4 -6.65 -39.02 -10.26
C HIS A 4 -5.47 -38.63 -9.33
N GLY A 5 -4.27 -38.50 -9.88
CA GLY A 5 -3.06 -38.16 -9.13
C GLY A 5 -2.15 -37.12 -9.78
N ASP A 6 -2.58 -36.48 -10.87
CA ASP A 6 -1.77 -35.44 -11.51
C ASP A 6 -2.05 -34.06 -10.86
N LEU A 7 -1.00 -33.44 -10.33
CA LEU A 7 -1.04 -32.07 -9.80
C LEU A 7 -1.47 -31.04 -10.87
N ASN A 8 -1.38 -31.40 -12.15
CA ASN A 8 -1.80 -30.59 -13.30
C ASN A 8 -3.21 -30.93 -13.80
N ASN A 9 -4.05 -31.59 -13.01
CA ASN A 9 -5.41 -31.93 -13.42
C ASN A 9 -6.24 -30.67 -13.72
N THR A 10 -6.53 -30.44 -15.01
CA THR A 10 -7.27 -29.28 -15.52
C THR A 10 -8.78 -29.47 -15.54
N HIS A 11 -9.32 -30.56 -15.00
CA HIS A 11 -10.78 -30.82 -15.00
C HIS A 11 -11.58 -29.74 -14.23
N ALA A 12 -10.94 -29.01 -13.30
CA ALA A 12 -11.53 -27.88 -12.59
C ALA A 12 -10.99 -26.51 -13.08
N ALA A 13 -10.25 -26.47 -14.19
CA ALA A 13 -9.71 -25.23 -14.72
C ALA A 13 -10.85 -24.32 -15.19
N ARG A 14 -10.84 -23.07 -14.72
CA ARG A 14 -11.74 -22.03 -15.25
C ARG A 14 -11.24 -21.58 -16.62
N ALA A 15 -12.16 -21.22 -17.51
CA ALA A 15 -11.80 -20.62 -18.79
C ALA A 15 -10.94 -19.37 -18.53
N THR A 16 -9.79 -19.29 -19.19
CA THR A 16 -8.91 -18.11 -19.09
C THR A 16 -9.39 -17.08 -20.11
N THR A 17 -9.79 -15.91 -19.62
CA THR A 17 -10.11 -14.76 -20.48
C THR A 17 -8.87 -13.89 -20.59
N ILE A 18 -8.40 -13.68 -21.82
CA ILE A 18 -7.40 -12.65 -22.10
C ILE A 18 -8.14 -11.34 -22.23
N LEU A 19 -7.77 -10.35 -21.41
CA LEU A 19 -8.30 -9.00 -21.53
C LEU A 19 -7.50 -8.25 -22.60
N GLU A 20 -8.18 -7.76 -23.64
CA GLU A 20 -7.54 -6.91 -24.64
C GLU A 20 -7.20 -5.54 -24.04
N VAL A 21 -5.99 -5.07 -24.31
CA VAL A 21 -5.51 -3.76 -23.87
C VAL A 21 -6.25 -2.68 -24.65
N ASP A 22 -6.92 -1.78 -23.94
CA ASP A 22 -7.63 -0.64 -24.54
C ASP A 22 -6.63 0.47 -24.92
N PRO A 23 -6.39 0.74 -26.22
CA PRO A 23 -5.36 1.67 -26.64
C PRO A 23 -5.57 3.11 -26.16
N LYS A 24 -6.81 3.49 -25.77
CA LYS A 24 -7.13 4.82 -25.19
C LYS A 24 -6.35 5.08 -23.89
N TYR A 25 -6.01 4.02 -23.17
CA TYR A 25 -5.31 4.11 -21.88
C TYR A 25 -3.82 3.81 -22.00
N SER A 26 -3.33 3.47 -23.20
CA SER A 26 -1.90 3.33 -23.46
C SER A 26 -1.19 4.66 -23.18
N ASN A 27 -0.16 4.63 -22.34
CA ASN A 27 0.62 5.80 -21.89
C ASN A 27 -0.18 6.88 -21.14
N LYS A 28 -1.43 6.61 -20.75
CA LYS A 28 -2.23 7.55 -19.98
C LYS A 28 -1.72 7.61 -18.53
N SER A 29 -1.76 8.80 -17.94
CA SER A 29 -1.53 9.03 -16.51
C SER A 29 -2.79 9.66 -15.93
N LEU A 30 -3.20 9.21 -14.74
CA LEU A 30 -4.27 9.81 -13.95
C LEU A 30 -3.73 10.54 -12.72
N ALA A 31 -2.42 10.79 -12.69
CA ALA A 31 -1.73 11.54 -11.65
C ALA A 31 -2.40 12.88 -11.37
N ILE A 32 -2.33 13.34 -10.11
CA ILE A 32 -2.87 14.64 -9.73
C ILE A 32 -1.98 15.72 -10.33
N ASP A 33 -2.58 16.59 -11.14
CA ASP A 33 -1.86 17.69 -11.75
C ASP A 33 -1.36 18.67 -10.71
N ALA A 34 -0.18 19.25 -10.94
CA ALA A 34 0.45 20.16 -9.97
C ALA A 34 -0.40 21.40 -9.62
N HIS A 35 -1.36 21.78 -10.47
CA HIS A 35 -2.26 22.91 -10.24
C HIS A 35 -3.52 22.52 -9.42
N GLU A 36 -3.92 21.25 -9.47
CA GLU A 36 -5.02 20.71 -8.64
C GLU A 36 -4.50 20.18 -7.30
N ASP A 37 -3.18 20.04 -7.18
CA ASP A 37 -2.52 19.45 -6.04
C ASP A 37 -2.19 20.49 -4.96
N GLU A 38 -2.78 20.35 -3.78
CA GLU A 38 -2.55 21.28 -2.67
C GLU A 38 -1.05 21.35 -2.33
N ALA A 39 -0.46 22.55 -2.41
CA ALA A 39 0.97 22.75 -2.28
C ALA A 39 1.54 22.17 -0.97
N SER A 40 0.82 22.34 0.15
CA SER A 40 1.23 21.84 1.46
C SER A 40 1.32 20.29 1.48
N ILE A 41 0.34 19.61 0.88
CA ILE A 41 0.28 18.15 0.79
C ILE A 41 1.35 17.64 -0.16
N ARG A 42 1.52 18.31 -1.30
CA ARG A 42 2.50 17.95 -2.32
C ARG A 42 3.93 18.02 -1.79
N GLU A 43 4.27 19.11 -1.11
CA GLU A 43 5.59 19.31 -0.51
C GLU A 43 5.84 18.31 0.61
N HIS A 44 4.89 18.14 1.53
CA HIS A 44 5.11 17.39 2.77
C HIS A 44 4.97 15.86 2.60
N TYR A 45 4.01 15.39 1.80
CA TYR A 45 3.67 13.97 1.69
C TYR A 45 4.07 13.31 0.37
N ARG A 46 4.53 14.08 -0.63
CA ARG A 46 4.92 13.54 -1.94
C ARG A 46 6.39 13.77 -2.32
N PRO A 47 7.36 13.45 -1.43
CA PRO A 47 8.79 13.54 -1.73
C PRO A 47 9.25 12.55 -2.82
N PHE A 48 8.38 11.64 -3.25
CA PHE A 48 8.64 10.73 -4.36
C PHE A 48 8.48 11.39 -5.74
N LEU A 49 7.84 12.56 -5.84
CA LEU A 49 7.68 13.24 -7.12
C LEU A 49 9.05 13.66 -7.67
N LEU A 50 9.25 13.44 -8.96
CA LEU A 50 10.48 13.82 -9.65
C LEU A 50 10.40 15.31 -10.02
N PRO A 51 11.48 16.09 -9.86
CA PRO A 51 11.50 17.52 -10.19
C PRO A 51 11.21 17.80 -11.68
N THR A 52 11.62 16.87 -12.55
CA THR A 52 11.42 16.94 -14.00
C THR A 52 10.92 15.57 -14.46
N ALA A 53 9.77 15.54 -15.13
CA ALA A 53 9.32 14.35 -15.84
C ALA A 53 10.29 14.14 -17.01
N THR A 54 11.25 13.23 -16.86
CA THR A 54 12.15 12.84 -17.95
C THR A 54 11.39 11.89 -18.87
N GLU A 55 11.49 12.08 -20.19
CA GLU A 55 10.91 11.15 -21.18
C GLU A 55 11.36 9.69 -20.96
N ASP A 56 12.51 9.50 -20.30
CA ASP A 56 13.07 8.20 -19.92
C ASP A 56 12.53 7.58 -18.62
N ASP A 57 11.49 8.14 -17.98
CA ASP A 57 10.95 7.54 -16.75
C ASP A 57 10.23 6.22 -17.06
N TRP A 58 10.79 5.10 -16.57
CA TRP A 58 10.23 3.77 -16.82
C TRP A 58 8.79 3.60 -16.32
N ILE A 59 8.37 4.36 -15.31
CA ILE A 59 7.00 4.34 -14.78
C ILE A 59 6.02 4.95 -15.79
N ALA A 60 6.42 6.01 -16.50
CA ALA A 60 5.61 6.62 -17.55
C ALA A 60 5.33 5.66 -18.72
N ASN A 61 6.22 4.69 -18.93
CA ASN A 61 6.17 3.69 -19.99
C ASN A 61 5.51 2.36 -19.58
N LEU A 62 5.01 2.23 -18.34
CA LEU A 62 4.32 1.02 -17.91
C LEU A 62 2.97 0.85 -18.63
N GLU A 63 2.70 -0.36 -19.08
CA GLU A 63 1.37 -0.80 -19.51
C GLU A 63 0.51 -0.99 -18.25
N LEU A 64 -0.50 -0.15 -18.04
CA LEU A 64 -1.42 -0.16 -16.89
C LEU A 64 -2.88 0.06 -17.33
N ALA A 65 -3.19 -0.15 -18.61
CA ALA A 65 -4.42 0.29 -19.27
C ALA A 65 -5.67 -0.26 -18.58
N THR A 66 -5.66 -1.54 -18.19
CA THR A 66 -6.79 -2.16 -17.50
C THR A 66 -7.09 -1.48 -16.17
N THR A 67 -6.06 -1.19 -15.38
CA THR A 67 -6.23 -0.55 -14.06
C THR A 67 -6.62 0.92 -14.22
N LEU A 68 -6.01 1.65 -15.17
CA LEU A 68 -6.36 3.03 -15.48
C LEU A 68 -7.83 3.15 -15.92
N LYS A 69 -8.30 2.23 -16.77
CA LYS A 69 -9.70 2.16 -17.18
C LYS A 69 -10.63 1.95 -16.00
N MET A 70 -10.27 1.04 -15.09
CA MET A 70 -11.04 0.77 -13.88
C MET A 70 -11.09 1.99 -12.95
N VAL A 71 -9.99 2.72 -12.78
CA VAL A 71 -9.98 3.97 -11.99
C VAL A 71 -10.84 5.05 -12.67
N GLU A 72 -10.71 5.25 -13.98
CA GLU A 72 -11.55 6.21 -14.72
C GLU A 72 -13.04 5.88 -14.53
N SER A 73 -13.47 4.64 -14.80
CA SER A 73 -14.89 4.28 -14.76
C SER A 73 -15.50 4.18 -13.37
N GLU A 74 -14.74 3.69 -12.38
CA GLU A 74 -15.25 3.43 -11.03
C GLU A 74 -15.05 4.60 -10.06
N ILE A 75 -14.12 5.50 -10.34
CA ILE A 75 -13.77 6.59 -9.43
C ILE A 75 -14.06 7.94 -10.08
N LEU A 76 -13.42 8.24 -11.21
CA LEU A 76 -13.45 9.58 -11.79
C LEU A 76 -14.80 9.90 -12.45
N ASP A 77 -15.30 9.02 -13.31
CA ASP A 77 -16.59 9.19 -14.00
C ASP A 77 -17.77 9.23 -13.00
N LYS A 78 -17.63 8.49 -11.90
CA LYS A 78 -18.60 8.47 -10.79
C LYS A 78 -18.42 9.63 -9.79
N LYS A 79 -17.49 10.56 -10.07
CA LYS A 79 -17.17 11.73 -9.22
C LYS A 79 -16.92 11.37 -7.76
N GLN A 80 -16.30 10.21 -7.53
CA GLN A 80 -15.90 9.78 -6.20
C GLN A 80 -14.56 10.41 -5.83
N ASP A 81 -14.28 10.53 -4.54
CA ASP A 81 -12.94 10.86 -4.08
C ASP A 81 -11.93 9.84 -4.62
N ARG A 82 -10.73 10.33 -4.98
CA ARG A 82 -9.60 9.46 -5.36
C ARG A 82 -9.28 8.47 -4.24
N LEU A 83 -8.78 7.30 -4.61
CA LEU A 83 -8.33 6.30 -3.63
C LEU A 83 -7.19 6.87 -2.80
N ARG A 84 -7.32 6.82 -1.48
CA ARG A 84 -6.37 7.41 -0.52
C ARG A 84 -5.41 6.35 -0.02
N ILE A 85 -4.13 6.46 -0.36
CA ILE A 85 -3.12 5.47 0.02
C ILE A 85 -2.08 6.08 0.97
N LEU A 86 -2.01 5.54 2.20
CA LEU A 86 -0.94 5.86 3.15
C LEU A 86 0.25 4.92 2.94
N VAL A 87 1.44 5.49 2.79
CA VAL A 87 2.68 4.73 2.62
C VAL A 87 3.58 4.89 3.85
N LEU A 88 3.95 3.77 4.46
CA LEU A 88 4.85 3.70 5.61
C LEU A 88 6.14 2.96 5.21
N TYR A 89 7.29 3.41 5.73
CA TYR A 89 8.58 2.76 5.48
C TYR A 89 9.42 2.60 6.75
N GLY A 90 10.31 1.59 6.76
CA GLY A 90 10.97 1.10 7.98
C GLY A 90 12.44 1.48 8.19
N SER A 91 12.95 2.57 7.60
CA SER A 91 14.35 2.97 7.83
C SER A 91 14.60 4.46 7.60
N LEU A 92 15.25 5.09 8.57
CA LEU A 92 15.73 6.49 8.55
C LEU A 92 17.19 6.65 8.08
N ARG A 93 17.82 5.58 7.56
CA ARG A 93 19.17 5.70 6.98
C ARG A 93 19.17 6.73 5.85
N ASN A 94 20.28 7.46 5.70
CA ASN A 94 20.42 8.46 4.63
C ASN A 94 20.09 7.86 3.26
N ARG A 95 20.67 6.69 2.94
CA ARG A 95 20.27 5.86 1.82
C ARG A 95 19.46 4.65 2.29
N SER A 96 18.14 4.82 2.32
CA SER A 96 17.19 3.81 2.80
C SER A 96 16.50 3.11 1.62
N PHE A 97 16.85 1.85 1.34
CA PHE A 97 16.23 1.10 0.22
C PHE A 97 14.74 0.82 0.42
N SER A 98 14.26 0.72 1.66
CA SER A 98 12.82 0.61 1.92
C SER A 98 12.09 1.92 1.58
N ARG A 99 12.73 3.07 1.82
CA ARG A 99 12.19 4.38 1.42
C ARG A 99 12.20 4.54 -0.10
N LEU A 100 13.29 4.14 -0.76
CA LEU A 100 13.38 4.17 -2.23
C LEU A 100 12.32 3.25 -2.87
N LEU A 101 12.14 2.03 -2.36
CA LEU A 101 11.08 1.12 -2.84
C LEU A 101 9.68 1.70 -2.60
N ALA A 102 9.45 2.32 -1.43
CA ALA A 102 8.21 3.03 -1.13
C ALA A 102 7.94 4.18 -2.11
N TYR A 103 8.97 4.93 -2.53
CA TYR A 103 8.84 6.00 -3.52
C TYR A 103 8.51 5.48 -4.91
N GLU A 104 9.14 4.40 -5.38
CA GLU A 104 8.79 3.82 -6.68
C GLU A 104 7.36 3.28 -6.70
N ALA A 105 6.95 2.59 -5.63
CA ALA A 105 5.59 2.16 -5.45
C ALA A 105 4.60 3.35 -5.43
N SER A 106 4.95 4.44 -4.74
CA SER A 106 4.15 5.66 -4.67
C SER A 106 3.97 6.31 -6.03
N ARG A 107 5.03 6.35 -6.87
CA ARG A 107 4.95 6.87 -8.24
C ARG A 107 4.01 6.05 -9.12
N ILE A 108 4.03 4.72 -9.00
CA ILE A 108 3.09 3.83 -9.74
C ILE A 108 1.65 4.12 -9.30
N LEU A 109 1.39 4.14 -7.99
CA LEU A 109 0.06 4.43 -7.44
C LEU A 109 -0.45 5.82 -7.81
N PHE A 110 0.44 6.81 -7.80
CA PHE A 110 0.13 8.18 -8.20
C PHE A 110 -0.22 8.25 -9.70
N ARG A 111 0.54 7.58 -10.58
CA ARG A 111 0.22 7.46 -12.02
C ARG A 111 -1.13 6.79 -12.26
N LEU A 112 -1.49 5.80 -11.45
CA LEU A 112 -2.80 5.14 -11.47
C LEU A 112 -3.94 6.05 -10.98
N GLY A 113 -3.64 7.21 -10.40
CA GLY A 113 -4.62 8.22 -9.99
C GLY A 113 -5.02 8.20 -8.51
N CYS A 114 -4.25 7.53 -7.67
CA CYS A 114 -4.44 7.56 -6.22
C CYS A 114 -3.94 8.89 -5.62
N ASP A 115 -4.59 9.38 -4.56
CA ASP A 115 -3.97 10.34 -3.64
C ASP A 115 -3.04 9.57 -2.70
N VAL A 116 -1.73 9.72 -2.89
CA VAL A 116 -0.70 8.98 -2.16
C VAL A 116 -0.01 9.92 -1.18
N ARG A 117 0.08 9.52 0.09
CA ARG A 117 0.79 10.26 1.14
C ARG A 117 1.83 9.36 1.82
N VAL A 118 3.10 9.74 1.73
CA VAL A 118 4.19 9.04 2.41
C VAL A 118 4.44 9.70 3.76
N TYR A 119 4.33 8.94 4.84
CA TYR A 119 4.65 9.41 6.18
C TYR A 119 6.15 9.35 6.44
N ASP A 120 6.76 10.46 6.87
CA ASP A 120 8.12 10.47 7.39
C ASP A 120 8.12 10.13 8.89
N PRO A 121 8.73 9.01 9.33
CA PRO A 121 8.75 8.65 10.75
C PRO A 121 9.85 9.38 11.55
N ALA A 122 10.61 10.29 10.96
CA ALA A 122 11.58 11.10 11.70
C ALA A 122 10.91 11.88 12.84
N GLY A 123 11.45 11.76 14.05
CA GLY A 123 10.89 12.40 15.24
C GLY A 123 9.65 11.73 15.83
N LEU A 124 9.20 10.57 15.32
CA LEU A 124 8.16 9.78 15.98
C LEU A 124 8.70 9.24 17.32
N PRO A 125 8.04 9.50 18.47
CA PRO A 125 8.49 9.01 19.76
C PRO A 125 8.30 7.50 19.89
N GLN A 126 9.03 6.89 20.83
CA GLN A 126 8.75 5.51 21.21
C GLN A 126 7.34 5.38 21.75
N LYS A 127 6.63 4.31 21.36
CA LYS A 127 5.28 4.05 21.88
C LYS A 127 5.32 3.93 23.40
N ASP A 128 4.62 4.85 24.04
CA ASP A 128 4.35 4.91 25.47
C ASP A 128 2.87 5.30 25.70
N ASP A 129 2.49 5.47 26.96
CA ASP A 129 1.10 5.80 27.33
C ASP A 129 0.89 7.30 27.63
N VAL A 130 1.82 8.16 27.21
CA VAL A 130 1.82 9.60 27.58
C VAL A 130 1.87 10.51 26.35
N GLN A 131 2.66 10.16 25.34
CA GLN A 131 2.93 11.02 24.18
C GLN A 131 1.85 10.95 23.09
N HIS A 132 0.60 10.72 23.47
CA HIS A 132 -0.53 10.64 22.53
C HIS A 132 -0.72 11.92 21.71
N GLU A 133 -0.47 13.09 22.30
CA GLU A 133 -0.61 14.41 21.65
C GLU A 133 0.65 14.84 20.87
N HIS A 134 1.67 13.99 20.76
CA HIS A 134 2.87 14.34 20.00
C HIS A 134 2.50 14.58 18.52
N PRO A 135 2.96 15.67 17.87
CA PRO A 135 2.55 16.02 16.51
C PRO A 135 2.70 14.89 15.49
N LYS A 136 3.84 14.17 15.53
CA LYS A 136 4.09 13.00 14.66
C LYS A 136 3.12 11.83 14.90
N VAL A 137 2.65 11.65 16.14
CA VAL A 137 1.67 10.59 16.48
C VAL A 137 0.29 10.97 15.94
N GLN A 138 -0.11 12.23 16.12
CA GLN A 138 -1.37 12.75 15.61
C GLN A 138 -1.41 12.74 14.09
N GLU A 139 -0.34 13.18 13.43
CA GLU A 139 -0.16 13.11 11.98
C GLU A 139 -0.34 11.67 11.46
N LEU A 140 0.35 10.69 12.06
CA LEU A 140 0.25 9.28 11.65
C LEU A 140 -1.18 8.74 11.81
N ARG A 141 -1.86 9.08 12.90
CA ARG A 141 -3.23 8.63 13.18
C ARG A 141 -4.23 9.25 12.20
N GLU A 142 -4.12 10.55 11.93
CA GLU A 142 -5.00 11.21 10.97
C GLU A 142 -4.76 10.72 9.54
N LEU A 143 -3.52 10.43 9.15
CA LEU A 143 -3.22 9.78 7.87
C LEU A 143 -3.82 8.37 7.79
N SER A 144 -3.71 7.57 8.85
CA SER A 144 -4.31 6.23 8.86
C SER A 144 -5.83 6.33 8.72
N LYS A 145 -6.47 7.25 9.45
CA LYS A 145 -7.91 7.50 9.38
C LYS A 145 -8.34 7.99 8.00
N TRP A 146 -7.56 8.87 7.37
CA TRP A 146 -7.81 9.41 6.03
C TRP A 146 -7.77 8.33 4.93
N SER A 147 -6.93 7.32 5.08
CA SER A 147 -6.67 6.34 4.03
C SER A 147 -7.85 5.39 3.71
N ASP A 148 -7.88 4.89 2.48
CA ASP A 148 -8.68 3.74 2.03
C ASP A 148 -7.84 2.44 2.05
N GLY A 149 -6.52 2.58 1.90
CA GLY A 149 -5.57 1.47 1.91
C GLY A 149 -4.16 1.92 2.31
N HIS A 150 -3.33 0.97 2.71
CA HIS A 150 -1.94 1.22 3.07
C HIS A 150 -0.95 0.47 2.17
N LEU A 151 0.26 1.01 2.06
CA LEU A 151 1.45 0.30 1.63
C LEU A 151 2.50 0.30 2.75
N TRP A 152 2.92 -0.88 3.17
CA TRP A 152 3.90 -1.08 4.24
C TRP A 152 5.22 -1.63 3.70
N VAL A 153 6.30 -0.87 3.84
CA VAL A 153 7.63 -1.24 3.34
C VAL A 153 8.66 -1.33 4.45
N SER A 154 8.95 -2.54 4.94
CA SER A 154 9.99 -2.73 5.97
C SER A 154 11.28 -3.30 5.37
N PRO A 155 12.48 -2.81 5.75
CA PRO A 155 13.67 -3.62 5.61
C PRO A 155 13.57 -4.88 6.47
N GLU A 156 14.37 -5.88 6.14
CA GLU A 156 14.69 -6.97 7.04
C GLU A 156 15.99 -6.65 7.80
N GLN A 157 15.89 -6.55 9.12
CA GLN A 157 17.02 -6.31 10.01
C GLN A 157 17.07 -7.43 11.05
N HIS A 158 18.23 -8.09 11.17
CA HIS A 158 18.41 -9.29 12.00
C HIS A 158 17.32 -10.37 11.75
N GLY A 159 16.92 -10.53 10.48
CA GLY A 159 15.94 -11.53 10.06
C GLY A 159 14.48 -11.20 10.39
N ASN A 160 14.16 -9.96 10.77
CA ASN A 160 12.79 -9.55 11.11
C ASN A 160 12.46 -8.13 10.59
N LEU A 161 11.19 -7.72 10.70
CA LEU A 161 10.76 -6.35 10.45
C LEU A 161 11.44 -5.38 11.43
N THR A 162 11.64 -4.14 11.02
CA THR A 162 12.39 -3.18 11.83
C THR A 162 11.59 -2.64 13.02
N GLY A 163 12.27 -2.35 14.12
CA GLY A 163 11.65 -1.70 15.29
C GLY A 163 11.00 -0.35 14.95
N LEU A 164 11.62 0.43 14.05
CA LEU A 164 11.05 1.69 13.55
C LEU A 164 9.71 1.46 12.82
N PHE A 165 9.62 0.42 11.98
CA PHE A 165 8.37 0.08 11.32
C PHE A 165 7.31 -0.34 12.33
N LYS A 166 7.69 -1.21 13.28
CA LYS A 166 6.77 -1.70 14.32
C LYS A 166 6.21 -0.56 15.17
N GLN A 167 7.06 0.40 15.55
CA GLN A 167 6.68 1.57 16.34
C GLN A 167 5.60 2.41 15.65
N GLN A 168 5.67 2.60 14.33
CA GLN A 168 4.60 3.27 13.58
C GLN A 168 3.26 2.55 13.75
N ILE A 169 3.23 1.22 13.56
CA ILE A 169 2.00 0.44 13.71
C ILE A 169 1.48 0.48 15.16
N ASP A 170 2.37 0.47 16.16
CA ASP A 170 2.01 0.51 17.57
C ASP A 170 1.34 1.82 18.01
N TRP A 171 1.57 2.91 17.26
CA TRP A 171 0.88 4.18 17.49
C TRP A 171 -0.53 4.25 16.88
N ILE A 172 -0.88 3.34 15.97
CA ILE A 172 -2.19 3.27 15.34
C ILE A 172 -3.10 2.36 16.18
N PRO A 173 -4.13 2.90 16.86
CA PRO A 173 -5.00 2.09 17.69
C PRO A 173 -6.03 1.32 16.85
N LEU A 174 -6.51 0.17 17.35
CA LEU A 174 -7.65 -0.54 16.76
C LEU A 174 -8.99 0.20 16.95
N SER A 175 -9.07 1.11 17.92
CA SER A 175 -10.23 1.95 18.21
C SER A 175 -9.78 3.29 18.77
N SER A 176 -10.40 4.37 18.31
CA SER A 176 -10.44 5.64 19.03
C SER A 176 -11.90 6.07 19.12
N GLY A 177 -12.56 5.79 20.24
CA GLY A 177 -14.02 5.87 20.35
C GLY A 177 -14.71 4.97 19.33
N SER A 178 -15.57 5.56 18.49
CA SER A 178 -16.27 4.89 17.39
C SER A 178 -15.42 4.71 16.12
N VAL A 179 -14.28 5.41 16.01
CA VAL A 179 -13.45 5.39 14.80
C VAL A 179 -12.51 4.19 14.82
N ARG A 180 -12.44 3.47 13.69
CA ARG A 180 -11.54 2.33 13.46
C ARG A 180 -10.54 2.70 12.34
N PRO A 181 -9.33 3.19 12.67
CA PRO A 181 -8.40 3.77 11.68
C PRO A 181 -7.84 2.81 10.63
N THR A 182 -7.92 1.49 10.84
CA THR A 182 -7.39 0.49 9.90
C THR A 182 -8.41 -0.56 9.48
N GLN A 183 -9.49 -0.75 10.24
CA GLN A 183 -10.44 -1.82 10.00
C GLN A 183 -11.06 -1.71 8.61
N GLY A 184 -11.04 -2.82 7.87
CA GLY A 184 -11.66 -2.93 6.55
C GLY A 184 -10.84 -2.36 5.39
N ARG A 185 -9.77 -1.59 5.66
CA ARG A 185 -8.90 -1.01 4.64
C ARG A 185 -8.04 -2.07 3.94
N THR A 186 -7.65 -1.82 2.70
CA THR A 186 -6.74 -2.69 1.95
C THR A 186 -5.29 -2.49 2.38
N LEU A 187 -4.45 -3.50 2.21
CA LEU A 187 -3.03 -3.43 2.56
C LEU A 187 -2.16 -4.15 1.53
N ALA A 188 -1.17 -3.46 0.98
CA ALA A 188 -0.03 -4.07 0.30
C ALA A 188 1.21 -4.07 1.21
N ILE A 189 2.02 -5.12 1.09
CA ILE A 189 3.23 -5.28 1.89
C ILE A 189 4.44 -5.52 0.99
N ALA A 190 5.55 -4.91 1.36
CA ALA A 190 6.82 -5.09 0.68
C ALA A 190 7.99 -5.15 1.68
N GLN A 191 9.06 -5.83 1.29
CA GLN A 191 10.33 -5.77 2.01
C GLN A 191 11.53 -5.57 1.10
N VAL A 192 12.61 -5.10 1.71
CA VAL A 192 13.96 -5.10 1.13
C VAL A 192 14.91 -5.85 2.06
N SER A 193 15.88 -6.55 1.48
CA SER A 193 16.97 -7.19 2.24
C SER A 193 18.32 -6.80 1.66
N GLY A 194 19.34 -6.68 2.51
CA GLY A 194 20.73 -6.55 2.08
C GLY A 194 21.34 -7.87 1.60
N GLY A 195 20.76 -9.01 1.99
CA GLY A 195 21.27 -10.35 1.69
C GLY A 195 20.46 -11.08 0.61
N SER A 196 20.54 -12.41 0.63
CA SER A 196 19.70 -13.30 -0.19
C SER A 196 18.21 -13.08 0.06
N GLN A 197 17.38 -13.60 -0.85
CA GLN A 197 15.94 -13.47 -0.75
C GLN A 197 15.42 -14.09 0.55
N SER A 198 14.51 -13.38 1.19
CA SER A 198 13.84 -13.73 2.43
C SER A 198 12.40 -13.23 2.37
N PHE A 199 11.55 -13.73 3.25
CA PHE A 199 10.16 -13.30 3.37
C PHE A 199 9.76 -13.02 4.83
N ASN A 200 10.72 -12.97 5.76
CA ASN A 200 10.41 -12.89 7.19
C ASN A 200 9.68 -11.59 7.55
N ALA A 201 10.15 -10.46 7.01
CA ALA A 201 9.51 -9.18 7.26
C ALA A 201 8.09 -9.13 6.67
N VAL A 202 7.89 -9.52 5.40
CA VAL A 202 6.54 -9.53 4.79
C VAL A 202 5.60 -10.55 5.46
N ASN A 203 6.09 -11.70 5.90
CA ASN A 203 5.26 -12.66 6.66
C ASN A 203 4.77 -12.03 7.97
N SER A 204 5.66 -11.34 8.68
CA SER A 204 5.30 -10.63 9.91
C SER A 204 4.36 -9.46 9.65
N LEU A 205 4.57 -8.69 8.57
CA LEU A 205 3.68 -7.60 8.15
C LEU A 205 2.29 -8.11 7.78
N ARG A 206 2.18 -9.27 7.12
CA ARG A 206 0.90 -9.91 6.79
C ARG A 206 0.11 -10.30 8.04
N ILE A 207 0.82 -10.88 9.01
CA ILE A 207 0.27 -11.17 10.34
C ILE A 207 -0.17 -9.86 11.01
N LEU A 208 0.66 -8.82 11.03
CA LEU A 208 0.28 -7.51 11.58
C LEU A 208 -0.95 -6.93 10.88
N GLY A 209 -1.04 -7.00 9.55
CA GLY A 209 -2.19 -6.54 8.76
C GLY A 209 -3.49 -7.23 9.19
N ARG A 210 -3.43 -8.55 9.42
CA ARG A 210 -4.55 -9.32 10.00
C ARG A 210 -4.94 -8.81 11.39
N TRP A 211 -3.96 -8.54 12.26
CA TRP A 211 -4.21 -7.97 13.59
C TRP A 211 -4.86 -6.58 13.51
N MET A 212 -4.44 -5.76 12.55
CA MET A 212 -5.02 -4.44 12.25
C MET A 212 -6.36 -4.51 11.51
N ARG A 213 -6.90 -5.72 11.28
CA ARG A 213 -8.17 -5.98 10.59
C ARG A 213 -8.22 -5.41 9.17
N MET A 214 -7.07 -5.42 8.48
CA MET A 214 -6.93 -4.98 7.09
C MET A 214 -7.03 -6.16 6.13
N PHE A 215 -7.52 -5.90 4.92
CA PHE A 215 -7.50 -6.85 3.82
C PHE A 215 -6.15 -6.79 3.12
N THR A 216 -5.23 -7.65 3.56
CA THR A 216 -3.90 -7.73 2.95
C THR A 216 -3.99 -8.46 1.62
N ILE A 217 -3.66 -7.79 0.52
CA ILE A 217 -3.72 -8.37 -0.82
C ILE A 217 -2.80 -9.60 -0.92
N PRO A 218 -3.11 -10.59 -1.77
CA PRO A 218 -2.33 -11.82 -1.84
C PRO A 218 -0.91 -11.57 -2.33
N ASN A 219 -0.71 -10.68 -3.31
CA ASN A 219 0.61 -10.42 -3.86
C ASN A 219 1.48 -9.59 -2.89
N GLN A 220 2.80 -9.74 -3.01
CA GLN A 220 3.77 -9.06 -2.15
C GLN A 220 5.12 -8.92 -2.84
N SER A 221 5.88 -7.89 -2.48
CA SER A 221 7.23 -7.64 -3.02
C SER A 221 8.31 -7.96 -1.98
N SER A 222 9.34 -8.71 -2.38
CA SER A 222 10.54 -8.93 -1.56
C SER A 222 11.77 -8.78 -2.42
N VAL A 223 12.53 -7.70 -2.21
CA VAL A 223 13.68 -7.33 -3.02
C VAL A 223 14.99 -7.77 -2.33
N PRO A 224 15.64 -8.85 -2.79
CA PRO A 224 16.95 -9.27 -2.28
C PRO A 224 18.06 -8.34 -2.75
N LYS A 225 19.19 -8.33 -2.02
CA LYS A 225 20.40 -7.56 -2.35
C LYS A 225 20.06 -6.16 -2.84
N ALA A 226 19.19 -5.45 -2.12
CA ALA A 226 18.53 -4.25 -2.62
C ALA A 226 19.51 -3.17 -3.11
N TYR A 227 20.73 -3.14 -2.58
CA TYR A 227 21.81 -2.26 -3.03
C TYR A 227 22.22 -2.44 -4.51
N THR A 228 21.92 -3.59 -5.14
CA THR A 228 22.15 -3.83 -6.57
C THR A 228 20.91 -3.56 -7.43
N GLN A 229 19.77 -3.24 -6.82
CA GLN A 229 18.48 -3.10 -7.51
C GLN A 229 18.10 -1.64 -7.76
N PHE A 230 18.96 -0.69 -7.35
CA PHE A 230 18.75 0.73 -7.55
C PHE A 230 20.00 1.35 -8.18
N THR A 231 19.81 2.37 -9.02
CA THR A 231 20.90 3.18 -9.58
C THR A 231 21.66 3.91 -8.48
N SER A 232 22.81 4.49 -8.84
CA SER A 232 23.61 5.31 -7.91
C SER A 232 22.82 6.53 -7.41
N GLU A 233 23.26 7.15 -6.32
CA GLU A 233 22.65 8.39 -5.83
C GLU A 233 22.80 9.53 -6.84
N ALA A 234 23.93 9.58 -7.56
CA ALA A 234 24.17 10.52 -8.64
C ALA A 234 23.19 10.33 -9.83
N GLU A 235 22.72 9.11 -10.05
CA GLU A 235 21.74 8.73 -11.08
C GLU A 235 20.29 8.72 -10.55
N GLY A 236 20.02 9.32 -9.39
CA GLY A 236 18.66 9.52 -8.88
C GLY A 236 18.06 8.35 -8.08
N SER A 237 18.84 7.32 -7.74
CA SER A 237 18.40 6.20 -6.88
C SER A 237 17.12 5.49 -7.36
N ARG A 238 16.99 5.28 -8.67
CA ARG A 238 15.82 4.66 -9.31
C ARG A 238 15.96 3.14 -9.39
N MET A 239 14.84 2.42 -9.32
CA MET A 239 14.85 0.96 -9.41
C MET A 239 15.19 0.51 -10.84
N ILE A 240 16.16 -0.39 -10.97
CA ILE A 240 16.62 -0.89 -12.28
C ILE A 240 15.67 -1.95 -12.84
N PRO A 241 15.69 -2.22 -14.17
CA PRO A 241 14.94 -3.31 -14.76
C PRO A 241 15.25 -4.68 -14.14
N SER A 242 14.25 -5.32 -13.56
CA SER A 242 14.34 -6.69 -13.03
C SER A 242 12.95 -7.26 -12.77
N SER A 243 12.85 -8.58 -12.59
CA SER A 243 11.60 -9.24 -12.20
C SER A 243 11.06 -8.74 -10.84
N ASN A 244 11.93 -8.24 -9.96
CA ASN A 244 11.50 -7.61 -8.70
C ASN A 244 10.77 -6.28 -8.96
N ARG A 245 11.17 -5.55 -10.00
CA ARG A 245 10.50 -4.32 -10.43
C ARG A 245 9.13 -4.63 -10.99
N ASP A 246 9.03 -5.64 -11.85
CA ASP A 246 7.75 -6.08 -12.42
C ASP A 246 6.79 -6.55 -11.32
N ARG A 247 7.29 -7.33 -10.35
CA ARG A 247 6.52 -7.73 -9.17
C ARG A 247 6.02 -6.54 -8.34
N LEU A 248 6.79 -5.45 -8.25
CA LEU A 248 6.33 -4.25 -7.55
C LEU A 248 5.13 -3.63 -8.27
N VAL A 249 5.17 -3.58 -9.61
CA VAL A 249 4.07 -3.10 -10.44
C VAL A 249 2.82 -3.95 -10.22
N ASP A 250 2.95 -5.29 -10.28
CA ASP A 250 1.83 -6.21 -10.01
C ASP A 250 1.16 -5.93 -8.67
N CYS A 251 1.95 -5.71 -7.62
CA CYS A 251 1.43 -5.43 -6.27
C CYS A 251 0.66 -4.10 -6.22
N MET A 252 1.11 -3.07 -6.92
CA MET A 252 0.45 -1.75 -6.91
C MET A 252 -0.83 -1.77 -7.74
N GLU A 253 -0.82 -2.43 -8.89
CA GLU A 253 -2.04 -2.68 -9.66
C GLU A 253 -3.07 -3.45 -8.85
N GLU A 254 -2.65 -4.54 -8.20
CA GLU A 254 -3.53 -5.36 -7.38
C GLU A 254 -4.09 -4.57 -6.20
N LEU A 255 -3.27 -3.76 -5.52
CA LEU A 255 -3.75 -2.88 -4.46
C LEU A 255 -4.87 -1.96 -4.95
N VAL A 256 -4.69 -1.30 -6.09
CA VAL A 256 -5.70 -0.41 -6.67
C VAL A 256 -6.98 -1.17 -7.01
N LYS A 257 -6.88 -2.28 -7.75
CA LYS A 257 -8.02 -3.12 -8.14
C LYS A 257 -8.82 -3.58 -6.91
N TYR A 258 -8.16 -4.10 -5.87
CA TYR A 258 -8.82 -4.53 -4.64
C TYR A 258 -9.44 -3.36 -3.88
N THR A 259 -8.78 -2.20 -3.83
CA THR A 259 -9.31 -1.04 -3.11
C THR A 259 -10.58 -0.52 -3.76
N ILE A 260 -10.64 -0.48 -5.10
CA ILE A 260 -11.87 -0.13 -5.84
C ILE A 260 -13.02 -1.07 -5.48
N VAL A 261 -12.77 -2.38 -5.45
CA VAL A 261 -13.79 -3.39 -5.14
C VAL A 261 -14.24 -3.31 -3.67
N MET A 262 -13.31 -3.10 -2.74
CA MET A 262 -13.60 -3.21 -1.31
C MET A 262 -14.15 -1.92 -0.69
N ARG A 263 -13.68 -0.74 -1.14
CA ARG A 263 -14.00 0.56 -0.54
C ARG A 263 -15.50 0.82 -0.37
N PRO A 264 -16.39 0.54 -1.36
CA PRO A 264 -17.83 0.77 -1.21
C PRO A 264 -18.50 -0.09 -0.12
N HIS A 265 -17.79 -1.09 0.41
CA HIS A 265 -18.35 -2.12 1.30
C HIS A 265 -17.66 -2.17 2.68
N PHE A 266 -16.76 -1.22 3.00
CA PHE A 266 -16.05 -1.22 4.29
C PHE A 266 -16.98 -1.25 5.50
N GLU A 267 -18.12 -0.56 5.45
CA GLU A 267 -19.12 -0.57 6.53
C GLU A 267 -19.79 -1.94 6.69
N VAL A 268 -20.21 -2.55 5.58
CA VAL A 268 -20.86 -3.87 5.57
C VAL A 268 -19.90 -4.95 6.08
N PHE A 269 -18.63 -4.93 5.65
CA PHE A 269 -17.62 -5.84 6.17
C PHE A 269 -17.27 -5.58 7.65
N GLY A 270 -17.53 -4.38 8.14
CA GLY A 270 -17.39 -4.01 9.55
C GLY A 270 -18.55 -4.48 10.43
N ASP A 271 -19.72 -4.77 9.86
CA ASP A 271 -20.92 -5.14 10.63
C ASP A 271 -20.87 -6.62 11.08
N ARG A 272 -20.29 -6.84 12.26
CA ARG A 272 -20.10 -8.18 12.83
C ARG A 272 -21.27 -8.62 13.68
N TYR A 273 -21.67 -9.88 13.50
CA TYR A 273 -22.70 -10.52 14.31
C TYR A 273 -22.44 -10.40 15.83
N SER A 274 -21.24 -10.72 16.29
CA SER A 274 -20.90 -10.65 17.72
C SER A 274 -20.99 -9.24 18.30
N GLU A 275 -20.66 -8.21 17.53
CA GLU A 275 -20.80 -6.81 17.94
C GLU A 275 -22.28 -6.38 17.96
N ARG A 276 -23.11 -6.91 17.07
CA ARG A 276 -24.58 -6.73 17.13
C ARG A 276 -25.18 -7.37 18.37
N GLU A 277 -24.77 -8.58 18.74
CA GLU A 277 -25.24 -9.24 19.97
C GLU A 277 -24.82 -8.48 21.23
N GLU A 278 -23.57 -7.99 21.31
CA GLU A 278 -23.09 -7.19 22.44
C GLU A 278 -23.91 -5.89 22.62
N ARG A 279 -24.28 -5.22 21.52
CA ARG A 279 -25.15 -4.03 21.57
C ARG A 279 -26.53 -4.37 22.14
N ARG A 280 -27.17 -5.43 21.65
CA ARG A 280 -28.49 -5.86 22.16
C ARG A 280 -28.46 -6.18 23.65
N GLN A 281 -27.42 -6.87 24.12
CA GLN A 281 -27.26 -7.17 25.54
C GLN A 281 -27.12 -5.90 26.38
N LYS A 282 -26.33 -4.92 25.93
CA LYS A 282 -26.17 -3.63 26.62
C LYS A 282 -27.46 -2.79 26.62
N GLU A 283 -28.26 -2.88 25.58
CA GLU A 283 -29.57 -2.21 25.50
C GLU A 283 -30.56 -2.86 26.48
N ALA A 284 -30.64 -4.19 26.51
CA ALA A 284 -31.52 -4.93 27.43
C ALA A 284 -31.16 -4.74 28.92
N MET A 285 -29.90 -4.41 29.26
CA MET A 285 -29.49 -4.11 30.63
C MET A 285 -29.81 -2.67 31.09
N LYS A 286 -30.25 -1.79 30.17
CA LYS A 286 -30.62 -0.40 30.46
C LYS A 286 -32.13 -0.20 30.64
N GLU A 287 -32.94 -1.17 30.20
CA GLU A 287 -34.39 -1.25 30.43
C GLU A 287 -34.69 -1.93 31.78
#